data_AF-A0A844KBP8-F1
#
_entry.id   AF-A0A844KBP8-F1
#
_cell.length_a   1.000
_cell.length_b   1.000
_cell.length_c   1.000
_cell.angle_alpha   90.00
_cell.angle_beta   90.00
_cell.angle_gamma   90.00
#
_symmetry.space_group_name_H-M   'P 1'
#
loop_
_entity.id
_entity.type
_entity.pdbx_description
1 polymer ?
#
loop_
_entity_poly.entity_id
_entity_poly.type
_entity_poly.pdbx_seq_one_letter_code
_entity_poly.pdbx_strand_id
1 'polypeptide(L)' 'MRKDNLLTQEEFGKLFHVTRQTVSNWENGVSHS' A
#
# COMPACT_ATOMS: atom_id res chain seq x y z
N MET A 1 -8.50 -1.39 -6.48
CA MET A 1 -7.22 -2.00 -6.90
C MET A 1 -6.65 -3.01 -5.89
N ARG A 2 -6.32 -2.67 -4.63
CA ARG A 2 -5.88 -3.67 -3.62
C ARG A 2 -7.04 -4.53 -3.09
N LYS A 3 -8.13 -3.88 -2.66
CA LYS A 3 -9.31 -4.54 -2.08
C LYS A 3 -9.98 -5.54 -3.03
N ASP A 4 -9.93 -5.27 -4.32
CA ASP A 4 -10.48 -6.16 -5.36
C ASP A 4 -9.69 -7.47 -5.51
N ASN A 5 -8.42 -7.47 -5.09
CA ASN A 5 -7.55 -8.64 -5.07
C ASN A 5 -7.41 -9.26 -3.67
N LEU A 6 -8.18 -8.78 -2.67
CA LEU A 6 -8.12 -9.22 -1.26
C LEU A 6 -6.70 -9.20 -0.64
N LEU A 7 -5.76 -8.45 -1.22
CA LEU A 7 -4.39 -8.37 -0.73
C LEU A 7 -4.32 -7.51 0.52
N THR A 8 -3.54 -7.92 1.51
CA THR A 8 -3.18 -7.05 2.64
C THR A 8 -2.25 -5.91 2.19
N GLN A 9 -2.12 -4.85 2.98
CA GLN A 9 -1.14 -3.78 2.69
C GLN A 9 0.30 -4.30 2.64
N GLU A 10 0.60 -5.34 3.41
CA GLU A 10 1.93 -5.97 3.44
C GLU A 10 2.20 -6.77 2.16
N GLU A 11 1.24 -7.58 1.72
CA GLU A 11 1.36 -8.33 0.46
C GLU A 11 1.43 -7.40 -0.74
N PHE A 12 0.62 -6.34 -0.75
CA PHE A 12 0.70 -5.31 -1.77
C PHE A 12 2.06 -4.59 -1.73
N GLY A 13 2.58 -4.28 -0.55
CA GLY A 13 3.91 -3.69 -0.39
C GLY A 13 5.00 -4.59 -0.98
N LYS A 14 4.97 -5.89 -0.66
CA LYS A 14 5.91 -6.88 -1.23
C LYS A 14 5.82 -6.93 -2.76
N LEU A 15 4.62 -6.89 -3.32
CA LEU A 15 4.39 -6.92 -4.78
C LEU A 15 5.04 -5.73 -5.51
N PHE A 16 5.01 -4.55 -4.88
CA PHE A 16 5.55 -3.31 -5.45
C PHE A 16 6.93 -2.92 -4.89
N HIS A 17 7.57 -3.81 -4.12
CA HIS A 17 8.82 -3.55 -3.40
C HIS A 17 8.81 -2.27 -2.55
N VAL A 18 7.65 -1.94 -1.99
CA VAL A 18 7.47 -0.82 -1.07
C VAL A 18 7.06 -1.31 0.30
N THR A 19 7.26 -0.47 1.32
CA THR A 19 6.83 -0.82 2.68
C THR A 19 5.31 -0.78 2.80
N ARG A 20 4.75 -1.56 3.73
CA ARG A 20 3.33 -1.45 4.13
C ARG A 20 2.97 0.00 4.47
N GLN A 21 3.89 0.76 5.07
CA GLN A 21 3.67 2.16 5.44
C GLN A 21 3.56 3.07 4.21
N THR A 22 4.37 2.84 3.17
CA THR A 22 4.23 3.50 1.86
C THR A 22 2.84 3.25 1.27
N VAL A 23 2.37 2.01 1.30
CA VAL A 23 1.01 1.64 0.83
C VAL A 23 -0.07 2.33 1.66
N SER A 24 0.09 2.36 2.98
CA SER A 24 -0.82 3.07 3.89
C SER A 24 -0.83 4.57 3.62
N ASN A 25 0.31 5.18 3.29
CA ASN A 25 0.41 6.60 2.94
C ASN A 25 -0.32 6.89 1.62
N TRP A 26 -0.20 6.00 0.62
CA TRP A 26 -0.97 6.09 -0.62
C TRP A 26 -2.48 5.99 -0.38
N GLU A 27 -2.92 5.05 0.46
CA GLU A 27 -4.34 4.85 0.76
C GLU A 27 -4.94 5.99 1.61
N ASN A 28 -4.16 6.61 2.49
CA ASN A 28 -4.61 7.72 3.34
C ASN A 28 -4.38 9.11 2.73
N GLY A 29 -3.79 9.20 1.53
CA GLY A 29 -3.51 10.48 0.88
C GLY A 29 -2.44 11.33 1.58
N VAL A 30 -1.68 10.76 2.52
CA VAL A 30 -0.59 11.47 3.19
C VAL A 30 0.64 11.40 2.29
N SER A 31 0.67 12.29 1.31
CA SER A 31 1.92 12.63 0.63
C SER A 31 2.72 13.49 1.61
N HIS A 32 3.63 12.89 2.38
CA HIS A 32 4.65 13.71 3.03
C HIS A 32 5.46 14.36 1.91
N SER A 33 5.19 15.65 1.71
CA SER A 33 5.99 16.59 0.91
C SER A 33 7.43 16.61 1.35
#